data_AF-A0A662FIK7-F1
#
_entry.id   AF-A0A662FIK7-F1
#
_cell.length_a   1.000
_cell.length_b   1.000
_cell.length_c   1.000
_cell.angle_alpha   90.00
_cell.angle_beta   90.00
_cell.angle_gamma   90.00
#
_symmetry.space_group_name_H-M   'P 1'
#
loop_
_entity.id
_entity.type
_entity.pdbx_description
1 polymer ?
#
loop_
_entity_poly.entity_id
_entity_poly.type
_entity_poly.pdbx_seq_one_letter_code
_entity_poly.pdbx_strand_id
1 'polypeptide(L)'
;YRATNTFVVETTELEKVGKLIDTAVNAGANRIDSIYFELSKEKQQEAKKEALKLAAENAKEKAQAIADGSGVRLGKIIRISEQGFDYYPLRAMATGAAETTTPIIPQKIKVNARIEVEFEI
;
A
#
# COMPACT_ATOMS: atom_id res chain seq x y z
N TYR A 1 -13.92 -38.27 7.76
CA TYR A 1 -12.73 -37.48 7.40
C TYR A 1 -13.16 -36.11 6.91
N ARG A 2 -12.44 -35.04 7.28
CA ARG A 2 -12.63 -33.69 6.74
C ARG A 2 -11.33 -33.30 6.04
N ALA A 3 -11.42 -32.90 4.77
CA ALA A 3 -10.31 -32.33 4.01
C ALA A 3 -10.56 -30.83 3.81
N THR A 4 -9.51 -30.03 3.79
CA THR A 4 -9.58 -28.59 3.54
C THR A 4 -8.48 -28.23 2.56
N ASN A 5 -8.87 -27.62 1.44
CA ASN A 5 -7.96 -27.10 0.42
C ASN A 5 -8.14 -25.58 0.35
N THR A 6 -7.04 -24.86 0.31
CA THR A 6 -7.02 -23.40 0.24
C THR A 6 -6.29 -22.99 -1.03
N PHE A 7 -6.92 -22.12 -1.82
CA PHE A 7 -6.36 -21.55 -3.04
C PHE A 7 -6.25 -20.03 -2.90
N VAL A 8 -5.15 -19.48 -3.39
CA VAL A 8 -4.94 -18.04 -3.52
C VAL A 8 -4.89 -17.74 -5.01
N VAL A 9 -5.72 -16.78 -5.46
CA VAL A 9 -5.81 -16.38 -6.87
C VAL A 9 -5.53 -14.89 -6.95
N GLU A 10 -4.55 -14.52 -7.77
CA GLU A 10 -4.16 -13.13 -8.02
C GLU A 10 -4.59 -12.74 -9.44
N THR A 11 -5.17 -11.55 -9.60
CA THR A 11 -5.56 -11.02 -10.92
C THR A 11 -5.37 -9.50 -10.96
N THR A 12 -4.99 -8.99 -12.13
CA THR A 12 -4.94 -7.54 -12.41
C THR A 12 -6.24 -7.02 -13.04
N GLU A 13 -7.12 -7.93 -13.47
CA GLU A 13 -8.37 -7.61 -14.14
C GLU A 13 -9.53 -7.46 -13.13
N LEU A 14 -9.62 -6.27 -12.52
CA LEU A 14 -10.60 -6.00 -11.44
C LEU A 14 -12.05 -6.24 -11.87
N GLU A 15 -12.41 -5.91 -13.11
CA GLU A 15 -13.75 -6.12 -13.68
C GLU A 15 -14.16 -7.61 -13.75
N LYS A 16 -13.17 -8.51 -13.76
CA LYS A 16 -13.41 -9.96 -13.84
C LYS A 16 -13.52 -10.63 -12.47
N VAL A 17 -13.29 -9.91 -11.37
CA VAL A 17 -13.26 -10.52 -10.04
C VAL A 17 -14.62 -11.10 -9.65
N GLY A 18 -15.73 -10.45 -10.00
CA GLY A 18 -17.07 -11.01 -9.78
C GLY A 18 -17.25 -12.37 -10.47
N LYS A 19 -16.91 -12.45 -11.77
CA LYS A 19 -16.95 -13.70 -12.54
C LYS A 19 -16.00 -14.77 -11.99
N LEU A 20 -14.84 -14.37 -11.48
CA LEU A 20 -13.88 -15.27 -10.85
C LEU A 20 -14.48 -15.92 -9.59
N ILE A 21 -15.16 -15.13 -8.76
CA ILE A 21 -15.88 -15.59 -7.57
C ILE A 21 -16.99 -16.55 -7.97
N ASP A 22 -17.84 -16.19 -8.93
CA ASP A 22 -18.94 -17.04 -9.39
C ASP A 22 -18.42 -18.38 -9.94
N THR A 23 -17.31 -18.35 -10.68
CA THR A 23 -16.67 -19.56 -11.20
C THR A 23 -16.14 -20.44 -10.07
N ALA A 24 -15.52 -19.85 -9.04
CA ALA A 24 -15.03 -20.59 -7.88
C ALA A 24 -16.18 -21.25 -7.10
N VAL A 25 -17.27 -20.51 -6.86
CA VAL A 25 -18.48 -21.04 -6.18
C VAL A 25 -19.10 -22.18 -7.00
N ASN A 26 -19.26 -22.00 -8.32
CA ASN A 26 -19.77 -23.04 -9.22
C ASN A 26 -18.86 -24.28 -9.27
N ALA A 27 -17.54 -24.11 -9.10
CA ALA A 27 -16.57 -25.19 -9.02
C ALA A 27 -16.55 -25.90 -7.65
N GLY A 28 -17.40 -25.50 -6.70
CA GLY A 28 -17.55 -26.13 -5.39
C GLY A 28 -16.79 -25.42 -4.25
N ALA A 29 -16.24 -24.23 -4.48
CA ALA A 29 -15.72 -23.42 -3.39
C ALA A 29 -16.87 -22.98 -2.49
N ASN A 30 -16.83 -23.43 -1.24
CA ASN A 30 -17.88 -23.19 -0.25
C ASN A 30 -17.50 -22.12 0.78
N ARG A 31 -16.29 -21.56 0.70
CA ARG A 31 -15.80 -20.50 1.58
C ARG A 31 -14.87 -19.56 0.83
N ILE A 32 -15.15 -18.27 0.91
CA ILE A 32 -14.29 -17.19 0.45
C ILE A 32 -13.85 -16.43 1.69
N ASP A 33 -12.59 -16.60 2.09
CA ASP A 33 -12.11 -16.13 3.38
C ASP A 33 -11.87 -14.62 3.40
N SER A 34 -11.27 -14.05 2.35
CA SER A 34 -11.04 -12.60 2.19
C SER A 34 -10.65 -12.26 0.75
N ILE A 35 -11.01 -11.05 0.32
CA ILE A 35 -10.54 -10.45 -0.93
C ILE A 35 -9.64 -9.28 -0.55
N TYR A 36 -8.43 -9.23 -1.10
CA TYR A 36 -7.47 -8.17 -0.85
C TYR A 36 -7.22 -7.40 -2.14
N PHE A 37 -7.20 -6.08 -2.04
CA PHE A 37 -6.68 -5.22 -3.08
C PHE A 37 -5.22 -4.89 -2.79
N GLU A 38 -4.36 -5.23 -3.74
CA GLU A 38 -2.92 -5.09 -3.66
C GLU A 38 -2.42 -4.17 -4.78
N LEU A 39 -1.42 -3.33 -4.49
CA LEU A 39 -0.64 -2.70 -5.57
C LEU A 39 0.25 -3.74 -6.24
N SER A 40 0.37 -3.69 -7.57
CA SER A 40 1.40 -4.48 -8.25
C SER A 40 2.78 -4.12 -7.72
N LYS A 41 3.74 -5.06 -7.79
CA LYS A 41 5.14 -4.81 -7.34
C LYS A 41 5.74 -3.55 -7.97
N GLU A 42 5.43 -3.29 -9.24
CA GLU A 42 5.86 -2.09 -9.95
C GLU A 42 5.25 -0.82 -9.34
N LYS A 43 3.93 -0.80 -9.10
CA LYS A 43 3.25 0.33 -8.46
C LYS A 43 3.70 0.53 -7.00
N GLN A 44 4.03 -0.54 -6.29
CA GLN A 44 4.61 -0.46 -4.94
C GLN A 44 5.98 0.26 -4.98
N GLN A 45 6.83 -0.08 -5.95
CA GLN A 45 8.13 0.57 -6.11
C GLN A 45 8.00 2.04 -6.52
N GLU A 46 7.08 2.36 -7.42
CA GLU A 46 6.80 3.73 -7.82
C GLU A 46 6.31 4.58 -6.65
N ALA A 47 5.29 4.08 -5.93
CA ALA A 47 4.75 4.77 -4.75
C ALA A 47 5.81 4.91 -3.63
N LYS A 48 6.70 3.92 -3.47
CA LYS A 48 7.84 4.02 -2.54
C LYS A 48 8.78 5.16 -2.91
N LYS A 49 9.16 5.28 -4.19
CA LYS A 49 10.05 6.35 -4.66
C LYS A 49 9.42 7.72 -4.42
N GLU A 50 8.13 7.87 -4.74
CA GLU A 50 7.40 9.12 -4.53
C GLU A 50 7.32 9.48 -3.03
N ALA A 51 6.96 8.52 -2.17
CA ALA A 51 6.88 8.74 -0.73
C ALA A 51 8.24 9.12 -0.12
N LEU A 52 9.33 8.50 -0.56
CA LEU A 52 10.69 8.86 -0.11
C LEU A 52 11.10 10.27 -0.55
N LYS A 53 10.72 10.69 -1.77
CA LYS A 53 10.98 12.05 -2.26
C LYS A 53 10.27 13.08 -1.39
N LEU A 54 8.98 12.87 -1.11
CA LEU A 54 8.19 13.75 -0.24
C LEU A 54 8.76 13.79 1.20
N ALA A 55 9.19 12.64 1.72
CA ALA A 55 9.82 12.57 3.04
C ALA A 55 11.14 13.38 3.10
N ALA A 56 11.94 13.34 2.03
CA ALA A 56 13.17 14.12 1.91
C ALA A 56 12.91 15.63 1.83
N GLU A 57 11.92 16.05 1.05
CA GLU A 57 11.49 17.45 0.98
C GLU A 57 11.03 17.94 2.36
N ASN A 58 10.18 17.17 3.05
CA ASN A 58 9.70 17.51 4.39
C ASN A 58 10.83 17.57 5.44
N ALA A 59 11.78 16.63 5.39
CA ALA A 59 12.93 16.63 6.30
C ALA A 59 13.80 17.89 6.10
N LYS A 60 14.03 18.28 4.84
CA LYS A 60 14.78 19.51 4.52
C LYS A 60 14.07 20.76 5.01
N GLU A 61 12.76 20.89 4.79
CA GLU A 61 11.97 22.04 5.26
C GLU A 61 12.04 22.18 6.79
N LYS A 62 11.88 21.07 7.51
CA LYS A 62 12.00 21.04 8.98
C LYS A 62 13.39 21.43 9.46
N ALA A 63 14.43 20.88 8.83
CA ALA A 63 15.81 21.19 9.18
C ALA A 63 16.13 22.68 8.92
N GLN A 64 15.62 23.25 7.83
CA GLN A 64 15.77 24.67 7.52
C GLN A 64 15.10 25.55 8.60
N ALA A 65 13.86 25.24 8.98
CA ALA A 65 13.16 25.99 10.01
C ALA A 65 13.87 25.95 11.37
N ILE A 66 14.47 24.80 11.73
CA ILE A 66 15.26 24.65 12.96
C ILE A 66 16.56 25.46 12.87
N ALA A 67 17.26 25.43 11.74
CA ALA A 67 18.49 26.18 11.51
C ALA A 67 18.25 27.70 11.60
N ASP A 68 17.20 28.18 10.92
CA ASP A 68 16.80 29.59 10.95
C ASP A 68 16.46 30.06 12.37
N GLY A 69 15.72 29.25 13.13
CA GLY A 69 15.39 29.54 14.53
C GLY A 69 16.59 29.49 15.49
N SER A 70 17.65 28.77 15.12
CA SER A 70 18.87 28.62 15.92
C SER A 70 19.98 29.60 15.51
N GLY A 71 19.77 30.39 14.47
CA GLY A 71 20.77 31.34 13.95
C GLY A 71 21.97 30.67 13.24
N VAL A 72 21.82 29.42 12.83
CA VAL A 72 22.84 28.66 12.09
C VAL A 72 22.42 28.47 10.63
N ARG A 73 23.36 28.15 9.74
CA ARG A 73 23.03 27.86 8.34
C ARG A 73 22.93 26.36 8.15
N LEU A 74 21.81 25.90 7.58
CA LEU A 74 21.69 24.51 7.14
C LEU A 74 22.71 24.24 6.02
N GLY A 75 23.59 23.26 6.23
CA GLY A 75 24.57 22.83 5.25
C GLY A 75 24.17 21.55 4.51
N LYS A 76 25.17 20.83 4.00
CA LYS A 76 25.01 19.58 3.25
C LYS A 76 24.49 18.43 4.11
N ILE A 77 23.91 17.45 3.43
CA ILE A 77 23.50 16.18 4.03
C ILE A 77 24.75 15.35 4.35
N ILE A 78 24.88 14.92 5.61
CA ILE A 78 25.96 14.06 6.10
C ILE A 78 25.54 12.59 5.99
N ARG A 79 24.27 12.30 6.33
CA ARG A 79 23.75 10.94 6.38
C ARG A 79 22.28 10.92 5.98
N ILE A 80 21.90 9.89 5.24
CA ILE A 80 20.50 9.54 4.96
C ILE A 80 20.31 8.09 5.36
N SER A 81 19.28 7.81 6.17
CA SER A 81 18.86 6.47 6.51
C SER A 81 17.37 6.30 6.22
N GLU A 82 17.02 5.28 5.44
CA GLU A 82 15.63 4.85 5.30
C GLU A 82 15.24 4.06 6.56
N GLN A 83 14.23 4.52 7.28
CA GLN A 83 13.77 3.90 8.52
C GLN A 83 12.63 2.90 8.31
N GLY A 84 11.95 2.95 7.16
CA GLY A 84 10.94 1.96 6.81
C GLY A 84 10.02 2.39 5.68
N PHE A 85 9.39 1.38 5.09
CA PHE A 85 8.33 1.50 4.12
C PHE A 85 7.13 0.69 4.60
N ASP A 86 6.06 1.37 4.99
CA ASP A 86 4.83 0.75 5.45
C ASP A 86 3.75 0.92 4.37
N TYR A 87 3.21 -0.21 3.95
CA TYR A 87 2.09 -0.31 3.05
C TYR A 87 1.10 -1.32 3.64
N TYR A 88 -0.19 -0.99 3.60
CA TYR A 88 -1.25 -1.85 4.13
C TYR A 88 -2.20 -2.25 3.00
N PRO A 89 -2.24 -3.55 2.63
CA PRO A 89 -3.20 -4.03 1.64
C PRO A 89 -4.62 -3.84 2.19
N LEU A 90 -5.53 -3.43 1.32
CA LEU A 90 -6.90 -3.17 1.73
C LEU A 90 -7.74 -4.44 1.61
N ARG A 91 -8.38 -4.84 2.71
CA ARG A 91 -9.37 -5.92 2.69
C ARG A 91 -10.68 -5.39 2.11
N ALA A 92 -11.14 -5.97 1.01
CA ALA A 92 -12.46 -5.69 0.48
C ALA A 92 -13.52 -6.27 1.42
N MET A 93 -14.49 -5.44 1.81
CA MET A 93 -15.69 -5.89 2.49
C MET A 93 -16.71 -6.27 1.42
N ALA A 94 -17.04 -7.55 1.31
CA ALA A 94 -18.18 -7.97 0.51
C ALA A 94 -19.44 -7.48 1.22
N THR A 95 -20.09 -6.44 0.68
CA THR A 95 -21.43 -6.06 1.12
C THR A 95 -22.38 -7.09 0.54
N GLY A 96 -22.89 -7.99 1.39
CA GLY A 96 -23.90 -8.96 0.98
C GLY A 96 -25.17 -8.25 0.53
N ALA A 97 -25.28 -8.01 -0.77
CA ALA A 97 -26.51 -7.62 -1.44
C ALA A 97 -26.65 -8.52 -2.67
N ALA A 98 -27.81 -9.15 -2.76
CA ALA A 98 -28.18 -10.13 -3.76
C ALA A 98 -28.33 -9.50 -5.15
N GLU A 99 -27.23 -9.13 -5.78
CA GLU A 99 -27.14 -8.89 -7.21
C GLU A 99 -26.14 -9.85 -7.84
N THR A 100 -26.40 -10.24 -9.09
CA THR A 100 -25.70 -11.25 -9.89
C THR A 100 -24.22 -10.96 -10.16
N THR A 101 -23.69 -9.86 -9.63
CA THR A 101 -22.28 -9.53 -9.60
C THR A 101 -21.98 -8.93 -8.23
N THR A 102 -21.01 -9.47 -7.49
CA THR A 102 -20.57 -8.84 -6.24
C THR A 102 -19.75 -7.60 -6.61
N PRO A 103 -20.25 -6.36 -6.40
CA PRO A 103 -19.52 -5.16 -6.80
C PRO A 103 -18.37 -4.96 -5.82
N ILE A 104 -17.13 -4.94 -6.32
CA ILE A 104 -15.95 -4.73 -5.48
C ILE A 104 -15.36 -3.37 -5.83
N ILE A 105 -15.46 -2.42 -4.90
CA ILE A 105 -14.99 -1.05 -5.09
C ILE A 105 -13.54 -0.95 -4.61
N PRO A 106 -12.56 -0.65 -5.49
CA PRO A 106 -11.19 -0.42 -5.06
C PRO A 106 -11.10 0.87 -4.25
N GLN A 107 -10.55 0.82 -3.03
CA GLN A 107 -10.23 2.04 -2.26
C GLN A 107 -8.75 2.39 -2.41
N LYS A 108 -8.43 3.68 -2.19
CA LYS A 108 -7.06 4.19 -2.26
C LYS A 108 -6.20 3.55 -1.17
N ILE A 109 -5.04 3.04 -1.56
CA ILE A 109 -4.08 2.47 -0.61
C ILE A 109 -3.13 3.59 -0.14
N LYS A 110 -2.98 3.73 1.18
CA LYS A 110 -2.02 4.67 1.77
C LYS A 110 -0.63 4.04 1.82
N VAL A 111 0.36 4.82 1.41
CA VAL A 111 1.77 4.45 1.42
C VAL A 111 2.51 5.44 2.30
N ASN A 112 3.29 4.93 3.25
CA ASN A 112 4.10 5.76 4.14
C ASN A 112 5.58 5.36 4.02
N ALA A 113 6.44 6.37 3.92
CA ALA A 113 7.89 6.20 3.99
C ALA A 113 8.44 7.07 5.11
N ARG A 114 9.40 6.53 5.88
CA ARG A 114 10.10 7.27 6.93
C ARG A 114 11.59 7.31 6.60
N ILE A 115 12.17 8.50 6.71
CA ILE A 115 13.60 8.71 6.59
C ILE A 115 14.13 9.45 7.82
N GLU A 116 15.41 9.27 8.07
CA GLU A 116 16.22 10.05 8.99
C GLU A 116 17.35 10.69 8.18
N VAL A 117 17.52 12.00 8.35
CA VAL A 117 18.51 12.78 7.61
C VAL A 117 19.29 13.63 8.61
N GLU A 118 20.61 13.54 8.54
CA GLU A 118 21.53 14.39 9.31
C GLU A 118 22.14 15.43 8.38
N PHE A 119 22.15 16.68 8.83
CA PHE A 119 22.70 17.83 8.11
C PHE A 119 23.85 18.44 8.91
N GLU A 120 24.85 18.98 8.21
CA GLU A 120 25.84 19.87 8.81
C GLU A 120 25.21 21.26 9.08
N ILE A 121 25.74 21.99 10.05
CA ILE A 121 25.32 23.35 10.44
C ILE A 121 26.51 24.27 10.68
#